data_AF-A0A0N1NBU3-F1
#
_entry.id   AF-A0A0N1NBU3-F1
#
_cell.length_a   1.000
_cell.length_b   1.000
_cell.length_c   1.000
_cell.angle_alpha   90.00
_cell.angle_beta   90.00
_cell.angle_gamma   90.00
#
_symmetry.space_group_name_H-M   'P 1'
#
loop_
_entity.id
_entity.type
_entity.pdbx_description
1 polymer ?
#
loop_
_entity_poly.entity_id
_entity_poly.type
_entity_poly.pdbx_seq_one_letter_code
_entity_poly.pdbx_strand_id
1 'polypeptide(L)'
;MAGVRGNSLVGRGTWLWRRPVSNVLVSVESETRATATSYFSTYRIDGYTGGIVPPGPPVQVGHYEDEFTEVDGVRLLAARTLHLPFGGPTPRQAPTGTPA
;
A
#
# COMPACT_ATOMS: atom_id res chain seq x y z
N MET A 1 -16.93 -9.83 41.52
CA MET A 1 -16.91 -10.82 40.43
C MET A 1 -17.59 -10.20 39.22
N ALA A 2 -16.85 -9.47 38.40
CA ALA A 2 -17.32 -8.91 37.13
C ALA A 2 -16.43 -9.49 36.02
N GLY A 3 -17.01 -10.34 35.19
CA GLY A 3 -16.33 -10.98 34.07
C GLY A 3 -16.08 -9.96 32.95
N VAL A 4 -14.81 -9.71 32.65
CA VAL A 4 -14.40 -8.98 31.45
C VAL A 4 -14.74 -9.88 30.25
N ARG A 5 -15.73 -9.48 29.46
CA ARG A 5 -16.00 -10.08 28.15
C ARG A 5 -14.78 -9.79 27.27
N GLY A 6 -14.06 -10.84 26.90
CA GLY A 6 -12.98 -10.76 25.94
C GLY A 6 -13.51 -10.24 24.61
N ASN A 7 -13.02 -9.08 24.18
CA ASN A 7 -13.22 -8.59 22.82
C ASN A 7 -12.44 -9.52 21.88
N SER A 8 -13.07 -10.62 21.45
CA SER A 8 -12.48 -11.49 20.44
C SER A 8 -12.53 -10.75 19.10
N LEU A 9 -11.43 -10.09 18.74
CA LEU A 9 -11.18 -9.62 17.38
C LEU A 9 -10.84 -10.84 16.51
N VAL A 10 -11.82 -11.72 16.30
CA VAL A 10 -11.77 -12.71 15.23
C VAL A 10 -11.90 -11.93 13.93
N GLY A 11 -10.76 -11.74 13.23
CA GLY A 11 -10.77 -11.30 11.83
C GLY A 11 -9.87 -10.12 11.43
N ARG A 12 -8.80 -9.77 12.15
CA ARG A 12 -7.72 -8.99 11.49
C ARG A 12 -6.94 -9.96 10.60
N GLY A 13 -7.36 -10.09 9.35
CA GLY A 13 -6.57 -10.81 8.36
C GLY A 13 -5.14 -10.30 8.43
N THR A 14 -4.17 -11.17 8.69
CA THR A 14 -2.79 -10.76 8.69
C THR A 14 -2.36 -10.62 7.24
N TRP A 15 -1.90 -9.45 6.81
CA TRP A 15 -1.41 -9.24 5.46
C TRP A 15 -0.03 -8.58 5.54
N LEU A 16 0.85 -8.96 4.63
CA LEU A 16 2.11 -8.25 4.41
C LEU A 16 2.00 -7.53 3.07
N TRP A 17 2.27 -6.23 3.10
CA TRP A 17 2.26 -5.38 1.92
C TRP A 17 3.54 -4.55 1.87
N ARG A 18 4.17 -4.54 0.70
CA ARG A 18 5.32 -3.70 0.34
C ARG A 18 4.97 -2.96 -0.95
N ARG A 19 5.15 -1.64 -0.98
CA ARG A 19 4.94 -0.82 -2.19
C ARG A 19 6.17 0.08 -2.41
N PRO A 20 7.22 -0.40 -3.09
CA PRO A 20 8.23 0.50 -3.62
C PRO A 20 7.58 1.54 -4.55
N VAL A 21 8.00 2.78 -4.37
CA VAL A 21 7.64 3.93 -5.19
C VAL A 21 8.92 4.50 -5.78
N SER A 22 8.90 4.83 -7.07
CA SER A 22 10.05 5.40 -7.78
C SER A 22 9.58 6.40 -8.83
N ASN A 23 10.55 6.99 -9.55
CA ASN A 23 10.32 7.91 -10.66
C ASN A 23 9.38 9.06 -10.26
N VAL A 24 9.62 9.62 -9.07
CA VAL A 24 8.83 10.72 -8.53
C VAL A 24 9.26 12.00 -9.24
N LEU A 25 8.32 12.63 -9.94
CA LEU A 25 8.47 13.96 -10.51
C LEU A 25 7.49 14.89 -9.81
N VAL A 26 7.97 16.02 -9.31
CA VAL A 26 7.15 17.05 -8.68
C VAL A 26 7.31 18.35 -9.47
N SER A 27 6.18 18.98 -9.80
CA SER A 27 6.11 20.29 -10.43
C SER A 27 5.47 21.27 -9.45
N VAL A 28 6.19 22.33 -9.10
CA VAL A 28 5.66 23.41 -8.25
C VAL A 28 5.16 24.53 -9.15
N GLU A 29 3.85 24.75 -9.13
CA GLU A 29 3.17 25.70 -10.02
C GLU A 29 2.99 27.06 -9.35
N SER A 30 2.83 27.08 -8.02
CA SER A 30 2.79 28.30 -7.21
C SER A 30 3.23 28.01 -5.77
N GLU A 31 3.23 29.02 -4.91
CA GLU A 31 3.41 28.85 -3.46
C GLU A 31 2.42 27.84 -2.89
N THR A 32 1.18 27.86 -3.38
CA THR A 32 0.06 27.09 -2.83
C THR A 32 -0.33 25.85 -3.62
N ARG A 33 0.31 25.59 -4.78
CA ARG A 33 -0.06 24.49 -5.69
C ARG A 33 1.15 23.75 -6.23
N ALA A 34 1.09 22.43 -6.18
CA ALA A 34 2.05 21.55 -6.84
C ALA A 34 1.35 20.29 -7.38
N THR A 35 1.92 19.69 -8.42
CA THR A 35 1.50 18.41 -8.97
C THR A 35 2.63 17.39 -8.87
N ALA A 36 2.32 16.10 -8.81
CA ALA A 36 3.34 15.07 -8.88
C ALA A 36 2.89 13.83 -9.65
N THR A 37 3.85 13.19 -10.31
CA THR A 37 3.70 11.83 -10.83
C THR A 37 4.61 10.91 -10.05
N SER A 38 4.09 9.77 -9.59
CA SER A 38 4.91 8.75 -8.92
C SER A 38 4.53 7.34 -9.37
N TYR A 39 5.52 6.52 -9.69
CA TYR A 39 5.31 5.16 -10.16
C TYR A 39 5.46 4.17 -9.00
N PHE A 40 4.69 3.08 -9.02
CA PHE A 40 4.75 2.09 -7.95
C PHE A 40 4.62 0.65 -8.47
N SER A 41 5.20 -0.25 -7.68
CA SER A 41 4.96 -1.69 -7.75
C SER A 41 4.52 -2.20 -6.39
N THR A 42 3.56 -3.11 -6.36
CA THR A 42 2.90 -3.56 -5.12
C THR A 42 3.11 -5.04 -4.93
N TYR A 43 3.68 -5.45 -3.81
CA TYR A 43 3.80 -6.85 -3.42
C TYR A 43 2.94 -7.06 -2.18
N ARG A 44 1.90 -7.88 -2.30
CA ARG A 44 0.97 -8.17 -1.20
C ARG A 44 0.82 -9.68 -1.04
N ILE A 45 0.70 -10.12 0.20
CA ILE A 45 0.32 -11.48 0.54
C ILE A 45 -0.68 -11.44 1.70
N ASP A 46 -1.78 -12.17 1.56
CA ASP A 46 -2.78 -12.33 2.61
C ASP A 46 -2.44 -13.55 3.49
N GLY A 47 -2.91 -13.58 4.73
CA GLY A 47 -2.59 -14.64 5.70
C GLY A 47 -1.14 -14.65 6.18
N TYR A 48 -0.47 -13.50 6.21
CA TYR A 48 0.94 -13.43 6.62
C TYR A 48 1.14 -13.87 8.08
N THR A 49 1.90 -14.94 8.33
CA THR A 49 2.13 -15.46 9.69
C THR A 49 3.57 -15.27 10.18
N GLY A 50 4.37 -14.45 9.48
CA GLY A 50 5.80 -14.28 9.77
C GLY A 50 6.70 -15.08 8.84
N GLY A 51 8.01 -14.91 9.01
CA GLY A 51 9.04 -15.57 8.21
C GLY A 51 9.38 -14.85 6.89
N ILE A 52 10.26 -15.46 6.10
CA ILE A 52 10.64 -14.94 4.79
C ILE A 52 9.58 -15.34 3.77
N VAL A 53 8.97 -14.35 3.12
CA VAL A 53 8.05 -14.57 2.00
C VAL A 53 8.87 -14.60 0.70
N PRO A 54 8.83 -15.70 -0.08
CA PRO A 54 9.51 -15.77 -1.37
C PRO A 54 9.13 -14.58 -2.28
N PRO A 55 10.05 -14.12 -3.13
CA PRO A 55 9.72 -13.07 -4.09
C PRO A 55 8.67 -13.58 -5.07
N GLY A 56 7.49 -12.95 -5.06
CA GLY A 56 6.46 -13.12 -6.07
C GLY A 56 6.41 -11.91 -7.02
N PRO A 57 5.72 -12.01 -8.16
CA PRO A 57 5.46 -10.84 -9.00
C PRO A 57 4.66 -9.79 -8.23
N PRO A 58 4.74 -8.50 -8.62
CA PRO A 58 3.85 -7.50 -8.06
C PRO A 58 2.38 -7.87 -8.38
N VAL A 59 1.48 -7.57 -7.46
CA VAL A 59 0.02 -7.74 -7.63
C VAL A 59 -0.62 -6.48 -8.23
N GLN A 60 0.07 -5.33 -8.15
CA GLN A 60 -0.37 -4.08 -8.78
C GLN A 60 0.86 -3.31 -9.27
N VAL A 61 0.77 -2.77 -10.48
CA VAL A 61 1.77 -1.85 -11.05
C VAL A 61 1.02 -0.67 -11.65
N GLY A 62 1.48 0.54 -11.35
CA GLY A 62 0.83 1.74 -11.83
C GLY A 62 1.55 3.01 -11.43
N HIS A 63 0.85 4.12 -11.54
CA HIS A 63 1.32 5.41 -11.06
C HIS A 63 0.17 6.24 -10.49
N TYR A 64 0.57 7.21 -9.68
CA TYR A 64 -0.31 8.27 -9.21
C TYR A 64 -0.02 9.55 -9.98
N GLU A 65 -1.08 10.28 -10.27
CA GLU A 65 -1.03 11.71 -10.54
C GLU A 65 -1.68 12.41 -9.34
N ASP A 66 -0.89 13.22 -8.65
CA ASP A 66 -1.26 13.86 -7.40
C ASP A 66 -1.33 15.38 -7.59
N GLU A 67 -2.32 15.99 -6.95
CA GLU A 67 -2.39 17.44 -6.74
C GLU A 67 -2.19 17.75 -5.26
N PHE A 68 -1.39 18.77 -4.97
CA PHE A 68 -1.10 19.22 -3.61
C PHE A 68 -1.54 20.67 -3.45
N THR A 69 -2.12 20.97 -2.28
CA THR A 69 -2.44 22.33 -1.84
C THR A 69 -1.66 22.67 -0.58
N GLU A 70 -1.27 23.93 -0.42
CA GLU A 70 -0.66 24.43 0.80
C GLU A 70 -1.73 24.99 1.74
N VAL A 71 -1.67 24.56 3.00
CA VAL A 71 -2.51 25.06 4.09
C VAL A 71 -1.58 25.27 5.29
N ASP A 72 -1.50 26.51 5.77
CA ASP A 72 -0.72 26.90 6.95
C ASP A 72 0.75 26.41 6.93
N GLY A 73 1.41 26.54 5.78
CA GLY A 73 2.80 26.15 5.54
C GLY A 73 2.99 24.65 5.26
N VAL A 74 1.92 23.86 5.21
CA VAL A 74 1.98 22.41 5.00
C VAL A 74 1.36 22.04 3.66
N ARG A 75 2.09 21.28 2.84
CA ARG A 75 1.54 20.70 1.61
C ARG A 75 0.75 19.43 1.92
N LEU A 76 -0.53 19.45 1.57
CA LEU A 76 -1.47 18.35 1.73
C LEU A 76 -1.85 17.79 0.37
N LEU A 77 -2.06 16.47 0.29
CA LEU A 77 -2.61 15.82 -0.90
C LEU A 77 -4.07 16.27 -1.07
N ALA A 78 -4.32 17.07 -2.10
CA ALA A 78 -5.66 17.57 -2.42
C ALA A 78 -6.44 16.56 -3.27
N ALA A 79 -5.78 15.96 -4.26
CA ALA A 79 -6.37 14.93 -5.13
C ALA A 79 -5.31 13.89 -5.54
N ARG A 80 -5.78 12.69 -5.85
CA ARG A 80 -4.98 11.59 -6.37
C ARG A 80 -5.77 10.82 -7.42
N THR A 81 -5.23 10.75 -8.63
CA THR A 81 -5.69 9.86 -9.69
C THR A 81 -4.79 8.63 -9.73
N LEU A 82 -5.40 7.44 -9.64
CA LEU A 82 -4.68 6.18 -9.77
C LEU A 82 -4.81 5.65 -11.20
N HIS A 83 -3.66 5.52 -11.87
CA HIS A 83 -3.55 4.80 -13.12
C HIS A 83 -3.02 3.41 -12.83
N LEU A 84 -3.86 2.40 -13.05
CA LEU A 84 -3.55 1.00 -12.73
C LEU A 84 -3.53 0.11 -14.00
N PRO A 85 -2.45 0.14 -14.80
CA PRO A 85 -2.28 -0.75 -15.95
C PRO A 85 -2.30 -2.23 -15.58
N PHE A 86 -1.89 -2.59 -14.36
CA PHE A 86 -1.91 -3.97 -13.89
C PHE A 86 -2.48 -4.07 -12.46
N GLY A 87 -3.49 -4.92 -12.29
CA GLY A 87 -4.11 -5.25 -11.01
C GLY A 87 -4.51 -6.72 -10.95
N GLY A 88 -3.60 -7.57 -10.49
CA GLY A 88 -3.77 -9.02 -10.37
C GLY A 88 -4.33 -9.47 -9.02
N PRO A 89 -4.64 -10.78 -8.88
CA PRO A 89 -5.09 -11.36 -7.63
C PRO A 89 -4.01 -11.27 -6.54
N THR A 90 -4.44 -11.16 -5.29
CA THR A 90 -3.52 -11.22 -4.14
C THR A 90 -3.30 -12.68 -3.72
N PRO A 91 -2.05 -13.20 -3.71
CA PRO A 91 -1.76 -14.53 -3.22
C PRO A 91 -1.94 -14.62 -1.69
N ARG A 92 -2.19 -15.83 -1.20
CA ARG A 92 -2.22 -16.15 0.23
C ARG A 92 -0.93 -16.87 0.62
N GLN A 93 -0.41 -16.60 1.82
CA GLN A 93 0.74 -17.34 2.36
C GLN A 93 0.36 -18.80 2.55
N ALA A 94 1.17 -19.70 1.97
CA ALA A 94 1.04 -21.12 2.22
C ALA A 94 1.37 -21.42 3.70
N PRO A 95 0.70 -22.40 4.33
CA PRO A 95 1.03 -22.83 5.69
C PRO A 95 2.51 -23.17 5.80
N THR A 96 3.15 -22.77 6.89
CA THR A 96 4.54 -23.17 7.16
C THR A 96 4.59 -24.66 7.44
N GLY A 97 4.96 -25.47 6.42
CA GLY A 97 5.25 -26.89 6.57
C GLY A 97 4.67 -27.80 5.48
N THR A 98 5.35 -27.86 4.33
CA THR A 98 5.57 -29.10 3.56
C THR A 98 6.88 -28.90 2.80
N PRO A 99 7.99 -29.60 3.13
CA PRO A 99 9.13 -29.68 2.23
C PRO A 99 8.73 -30.47 0.97
N ALA A 100 9.22 -30.00 -0.17
CA ALA A 100 9.13 -30.71 -1.45
C ALA A 100 9.81 -32.09 -1.39
#